data_AF-A0A0K0FB99-F1
#
_entry.id   AF-A0A0K0FB99-F1
#
_cell.length_a   1.000
_cell.length_b   1.000
_cell.length_c   1.000
_cell.angle_alpha   90.00
_cell.angle_beta   90.00
_cell.angle_gamma   90.00
#
_symmetry.space_group_name_H-M   'P 1'
#
loop_
_entity.id
_entity.type
_entity.pdbx_description
1 polymer ?
#
loop_
_entity_poly.entity_id
_entity_poly.type
_entity_poly.pdbx_seq_one_letter_code
_entity_poly.pdbx_strand_id
1 'polypeptide(L)' 'MLKDIQIVYSTCENCIRFMRSANKTEKRWEGANYFLQRIHIDQGQFYNTNCSFLVIRDSFSGYVHGKLLIRKDQKKLLNL' A
#
# COMPACT_ATOMS: atom_id res chain seq x y z
N MET A 1 3.09 38.81 -22.27
CA MET A 1 2.16 38.64 -21.12
C MET A 1 2.11 37.20 -20.63
N LEU A 2 1.60 36.21 -21.38
CA LEU A 2 1.54 34.81 -20.90
C LEU A 2 2.94 34.20 -20.61
N LYS A 3 3.95 34.56 -21.41
CA LYS A 3 5.34 34.11 -21.22
C LYS A 3 5.96 34.68 -19.93
N ASP A 4 5.66 35.94 -19.62
CA ASP A 4 6.24 36.62 -18.44
C ASP A 4 5.66 36.05 -17.14
N ILE A 5 4.36 35.75 -17.13
CA ILE A 5 3.69 35.08 -16.01
C ILE A 5 4.27 33.67 -15.80
N GLN A 6 4.52 32.93 -16.87
CA GLN A 6 5.15 31.61 -16.78
C GLN A 6 6.55 31.66 -16.19
N ILE A 7 7.36 32.67 -16.53
CA ILE A 7 8.72 32.85 -15.99
C ILE A 7 8.68 33.15 -14.48
N VAL A 8 7.78 34.02 -14.03
CA VAL A 8 7.64 34.34 -12.59
C VAL A 8 7.19 33.11 -11.82
N TYR A 9 6.24 32.35 -12.36
CA TYR A 9 5.73 31.14 -11.73
C TYR A 9 6.78 30.01 -11.66
N SER A 10 7.61 29.86 -12.70
CA SER A 10 8.65 28.82 -12.77
C SER A 10 9.91 29.13 -11.98
N THR A 11 10.11 30.39 -11.55
CA THR A 11 11.28 30.83 -10.75
C THR A 11 10.93 31.13 -9.30
N CYS A 12 9.65 31.26 -8.94
CA CYS A 12 9.24 31.49 -7.56
C CYS A 12 9.41 30.23 -6.69
N GLU A 13 10.36 30.27 -5.74
CA GLU A 13 10.67 29.17 -4.82
C GLU A 13 9.44 28.68 -4.02
N ASN A 14 8.62 29.61 -3.54
CA ASN A 14 7.39 29.28 -2.81
C ASN A 14 6.38 28.57 -3.70
N CYS A 15 6.19 29.05 -4.94
CA CYS A 15 5.29 28.40 -5.90
C CYS A 15 5.77 26.99 -6.21
N ILE A 16 7.06 26.79 -6.47
CA ILE A 16 7.65 25.47 -6.73
C ILE A 16 7.44 24.53 -5.54
N ARG A 17 7.70 24.99 -4.31
CA ARG A 17 7.61 24.18 -3.08
C ARG A 17 6.21 23.60 -2.83
N PHE A 18 5.18 24.39 -3.11
CA PHE A 18 3.78 24.00 -2.86
C PHE A 18 3.05 23.54 -4.13
N MET A 19 3.73 23.50 -5.28
CA MET A 19 3.15 23.00 -6.50
C MET A 19 2.89 21.50 -6.37
N ARG A 20 1.69 21.07 -6.74
CA ARG A 20 1.41 19.65 -6.89
C ARG A 20 2.37 19.09 -7.94
N SER A 21 3.15 18.07 -7.57
CA SER A 21 4.00 17.39 -8.53
C SER A 21 3.17 16.86 -9.70
N ALA A 22 3.73 16.89 -10.90
CA ALA A 22 3.11 16.25 -12.05
C ALA A 22 2.79 14.78 -11.72
N ASN A 23 1.66 14.30 -12.22
CA ASN A 23 1.28 12.89 -12.07
C ASN A 23 2.40 12.05 -12.72
N LYS A 24 3.08 11.23 -11.92
CA LYS A 24 4.02 10.24 -12.44
C LYS A 24 3.21 9.12 -13.07
N THR A 25 3.68 8.58 -14.19
CA THR A 25 3.16 7.32 -14.72
C THR A 25 3.35 6.23 -13.68
N GLU A 26 2.27 5.53 -13.35
CA GLU A 26 2.35 4.41 -12.40
C GLU A 26 3.25 3.32 -12.98
N LYS A 27 4.26 2.91 -12.20
CA LYS A 27 5.07 1.75 -12.57
C LYS A 27 4.21 0.50 -12.43
N ARG A 28 4.02 -0.21 -13.54
CA ARG A 28 3.43 -1.56 -13.49
C ARG A 28 4.47 -2.52 -12.93
N TRP A 29 4.08 -3.29 -11.93
CA TRP A 29 4.88 -4.41 -11.46
C TRP A 29 4.89 -5.50 -12.53
N GLU A 30 6.04 -6.11 -12.76
CA GLU A 30 6.16 -7.26 -13.66
C GLU A 30 5.23 -8.39 -13.17
N GLY A 31 4.62 -9.15 -14.08
CA GLY A 31 3.83 -10.32 -13.69
C GLY A 31 4.67 -11.43 -13.05
N ALA A 32 4.01 -12.38 -12.37
CA ALA A 32 4.61 -13.67 -12.09
C ALA A 32 4.29 -14.64 -13.24
N ASN A 33 5.22 -15.55 -13.53
CA ASN A 33 5.17 -16.52 -14.63
C ASN A 33 4.76 -17.93 -14.16
N TYR A 34 4.90 -18.25 -12.87
CA TYR A 34 4.51 -19.54 -12.31
C TYR A 34 4.11 -19.44 -10.84
N PHE A 35 3.41 -20.48 -10.36
CA PHE A 35 2.87 -20.57 -9.01
C PHE A 35 3.99 -20.45 -7.95
N LEU A 36 3.75 -19.63 -6.91
CA LEU A 36 4.68 -19.32 -5.82
C LEU A 36 5.98 -18.62 -6.23
N GLN A 37 6.09 -18.10 -7.47
CA GLN A 37 7.24 -17.29 -7.87
C GLN A 37 7.31 -15.97 -7.07
N ARG A 38 6.16 -15.36 -6.79
CA ARG A 38 6.07 -14.11 -6.04
C ARG A 38 4.87 -14.12 -5.10
N ILE A 39 5.14 -13.89 -3.82
CA ILE A 39 4.13 -13.85 -2.77
C ILE A 39 4.12 -12.43 -2.19
N HIS A 40 2.92 -11.82 -2.15
CA HIS A 40 2.67 -10.59 -1.41
C HIS A 40 2.25 -10.95 0.00
N ILE A 41 2.92 -10.36 0.99
CA ILE A 41 2.61 -10.55 2.41
C ILE A 41 2.18 -9.20 2.96
N ASP A 42 1.05 -9.17 3.66
CA ASP A 42 0.61 -7.98 4.35
C ASP A 42 -0.04 -8.33 5.69
N GLN A 43 0.01 -7.37 6.62
CA GLN A 43 -0.60 -7.50 7.94
C GLN A 43 -1.58 -6.35 8.15
N GLY A 44 -2.81 -6.70 8.50
CA GLY A 44 -3.84 -5.73 8.84
C GLY A 44 -4.34 -5.91 10.27
N GLN A 45 -5.20 -4.97 10.69
CA GLN A 45 -5.93 -5.04 11.94
C GLN A 45 -7.40 -4.71 11.67
N PHE A 46 -8.30 -5.51 12.24
CA PHE A 46 -9.72 -5.20 12.22
C PHE A 46 -9.99 -4.00 13.13
N TYR A 47 -10.63 -2.96 12.57
CA TYR A 47 -10.93 -1.71 13.27
C TYR A 47 -11.67 -1.94 14.61
N ASN A 48 -12.60 -2.90 14.64
CA ASN A 48 -13.49 -3.10 15.79
C ASN A 48 -12.96 -4.06 16.85
N THR A 49 -11.99 -4.92 16.56
CA THR A 49 -11.69 -6.08 17.43
C THR A 49 -10.26 -6.11 17.96
N ASN A 50 -9.44 -5.09 17.71
CA ASN A 50 -8.00 -5.07 17.98
C ASN A 50 -7.26 -6.33 17.46
N CYS A 51 -7.92 -7.13 16.63
CA CYS A 51 -7.45 -8.42 16.14
C CYS A 51 -6.62 -8.16 14.89
N SER A 52 -5.37 -8.61 14.91
CA SER A 52 -4.50 -8.53 13.75
C SER A 52 -4.65 -9.78 12.89
N PHE A 53 -4.43 -9.64 11.59
CA PHE A 53 -4.44 -10.75 10.65
C PHE A 53 -3.25 -10.63 9.71
N LEU A 54 -2.74 -11.78 9.27
CA LEU A 54 -1.69 -11.89 8.26
C LEU A 54 -2.30 -12.48 7.00
N VAL A 55 -2.03 -11.87 5.84
CA VAL A 55 -2.47 -12.35 4.53
C VAL A 55 -1.26 -12.61 3.66
N ILE A 56 -1.30 -13.73 2.96
CA ILE A 56 -0.39 -14.09 1.88
C ILE A 56 -1.18 -14.28 0.59
N ARG A 57 -0.71 -13.65 -0.49
CA ARG A 57 -1.28 -13.77 -1.83
C ARG A 57 -0.21 -14.17 -2.84
N ASP A 58 -0.44 -15.26 -3.57
CA ASP A 58 0.36 -15.62 -4.74
C ASP A 58 0.04 -14.68 -5.91
N SER A 59 1.06 -14.13 -6.55
CA SER A 59 0.92 -13.13 -7.62
C SER A 59 0.52 -13.73 -8.95
N PHE A 60 0.81 -15.03 -9.16
CA PHE A 60 0.52 -15.73 -10.40
C PHE A 60 -0.94 -16.20 -10.46
N SER A 61 -1.35 -17.02 -9.48
CA SER A 61 -2.68 -17.62 -9.40
C SER A 61 -3.71 -16.72 -8.73
N GLY A 62 -3.26 -15.74 -7.93
CA GLY A 62 -4.15 -14.97 -7.05
C GLY A 62 -4.61 -15.74 -5.81
N TYR A 63 -4.10 -16.95 -5.56
CA TYR A 63 -4.42 -17.72 -4.35
C TYR A 63 -4.12 -16.91 -3.09
N VAL A 64 -5.07 -16.87 -2.14
CA VAL A 64 -4.97 -16.13 -0.89
C VAL A 64 -5.08 -17.09 0.29
N HIS A 65 -4.18 -16.93 1.26
CA HIS A 65 -4.28 -17.58 2.55
C HIS A 65 -4.17 -16.52 3.66
N GLY A 66 -5.01 -16.63 4.69
CA GLY A 66 -5.08 -15.67 5.77
C GLY A 66 -5.09 -16.37 7.13
N LYS A 67 -4.48 -15.74 8.13
CA LYS A 67 -4.47 -16.23 9.51
C LYS A 67 -4.68 -15.10 10.51
N LEU A 68 -5.55 -15.33 11.49
CA LEU A 68 -5.71 -14.43 12.64
C LEU A 68 -4.51 -14.56 13.58
N LEU A 69 -3.95 -13.42 13.97
CA LEU A 69 -2.88 -13.32 14.95
C LEU A 69 -3.50 -13.16 16.34
N ILE A 70 -3.80 -14.29 16.98
CA ILE A 70 -4.30 -14.31 18.36
C ILE A 70 -3.13 -13.97 19.29
N ARG A 71 -3.21 -12.85 20.01
CA ARG A 71 -2.26 -12.55 21.10
C ARG A 71 -2.34 -13.65 22.15
N LYS A 72 -1.19 -14.15 22.64
CA LYS A 72 -1.13 -15.26 23.60
C LYS A 72 -2.02 -15.03 24.85
N ASP A 73 -2.25 -13.78 25.24
CA ASP A 73 -3.07 -13.40 26.40
C ASP A 73 -4.59 -13.51 26.17
N GLN A 74 -5.06 -13.62 24.92
CA GLN A 74 -6.47 -13.78 24.59
C GLN A 74 -6.93 -15.24 24.46
N LYS A 75 -6.03 -16.22 24.62
CA LYS A 75 -6.39 -17.65 24.60
C LYS A 75 -7.39 -18.04 25.70
N LYS A 76 -7.53 -17.25 26.77
CA LYS A 76 -8.51 -17.50 27.83
C LYS A 76 -9.94 -17.03 27.51
N LEU A 77 -10.12 -16.17 26.51
CA LEU A 77 -11.43 -15.57 26.18
C LEU A 77 -12.21 -16.33 25.10
N LEU A 78 -11.58 -17.29 24.41
CA LEU A 78 -12.19 -18.05 23.31
C LEU A 78 -12.62 -19.47 23.72
N ASN A 79 -12.59 -19.78 25.02
CA ASN A 79 -13.13 -21.03 25.61
C ASN A 79 -14.43 -20.77 26.40
N LEU A 80 -15.30 -19.89 25.89
CA LEU A 80 -16.68 -19.73 26.36
C LEU A 80 -17.63 -20.22 25.28
#